data_AF-A0A550GWX7-F1
#
_entry.id   AF-A0A550GWX7-F1
#
_cell.length_a   1.000
_cell.length_b   1.000
_cell.length_c   1.000
_cell.angle_alpha   90.00
_cell.angle_beta   90.00
_cell.angle_gamma   90.00
#
_symmetry.space_group_name_H-M   'P 1'
#
loop_
_entity.id
_entity.type
_entity.pdbx_description
1 polymer ?
#
loop_
_entity_poly.entity_id
_entity_poly.type
_entity_poly.pdbx_seq_one_letter_code
_entity_poly.pdbx_strand_id
1 'polypeptide(L)'
;MKQKLNPNFSVEKAHKTQQRLSEKLSFEDKLPGVVKFIAGVDVAYFNGISIGAVAVLDFSNLSMIEFQISHVETCCPYLPTLLSFREIPPAVSVIKKLQVIPDVFLVDGQG
;
A
#
# COMPACT_ATOMS: atom_id res chain seq x y z
N MET A 1 10.05 -5.66 -22.81
CA MET A 1 8.81 -5.04 -23.32
C MET A 1 8.67 -3.64 -22.71
N LYS A 2 8.66 -2.58 -23.51
CA LYS A 2 8.40 -1.21 -23.00
C LYS A 2 6.92 -1.12 -22.64
N GLN A 3 6.57 -1.12 -21.35
CA GLN A 3 5.21 -0.78 -20.92
C GLN A 3 4.93 0.66 -21.38
N LYS A 4 3.98 0.82 -22.31
CA LYS A 4 3.52 2.16 -22.73
C LYS A 4 2.98 2.86 -21.48
N LEU A 5 3.51 4.05 -21.20
CA LEU A 5 2.95 4.91 -20.17
C LEU A 5 1.46 5.12 -20.47
N ASN A 6 0.61 4.93 -19.46
CA ASN A 6 -0.78 5.38 -19.53
C ASN A 6 -0.72 6.88 -19.93
N PRO A 7 -1.37 7.29 -21.03
CA PRO A 7 -1.27 8.67 -21.55
C PRO A 7 -1.68 9.74 -20.53
N ASN A 8 -2.38 9.35 -19.46
CA ASN A 8 -2.81 10.25 -18.39
C ASN A 8 -1.86 10.32 -17.18
N PHE A 9 -0.78 9.53 -17.13
CA PHE A 9 0.18 9.59 -16.01
C PHE A 9 1.28 10.63 -16.25
N SER A 10 1.38 11.61 -15.35
CA SER A 10 2.39 12.66 -15.41
C SER A 10 3.43 12.48 -14.30
N VAL A 11 4.67 12.18 -14.71
CA VAL A 11 5.84 12.05 -13.82
C VAL A 11 6.07 13.34 -13.02
N GLU A 12 5.94 14.50 -13.66
CA GLU A 12 6.09 15.80 -13.01
C GLU A 12 5.05 15.99 -11.89
N LYS A 13 3.77 15.68 -12.16
CA LYS A 13 2.71 15.75 -11.14
C LYS A 13 2.94 14.75 -10.01
N ALA A 14 3.46 13.55 -10.33
CA ALA A 14 3.76 12.53 -9.35
C ALA A 14 4.86 13.00 -8.38
N HIS A 15 5.97 13.55 -8.87
CA HIS A 15 7.02 14.12 -8.02
C HIS A 15 6.55 15.32 -7.19
N LYS A 16 5.78 16.25 -7.78
CA LYS A 16 5.15 17.34 -7.03
C LYS A 16 4.24 16.82 -5.91
N THR A 17 3.54 15.71 -6.15
CA THR A 17 2.71 15.06 -5.14
C THR A 17 3.55 14.45 -4.03
N GLN A 18 4.65 13.76 -4.36
CA GLN A 18 5.58 13.23 -3.35
C GLN A 18 6.14 14.34 -2.46
N GLN A 19 6.63 15.45 -3.04
CA GLN A 19 7.14 16.60 -2.28
C GLN A 19 6.08 17.16 -1.33
N ARG A 20 4.87 17.43 -1.84
CA ARG A 20 3.77 17.96 -1.01
C ARG A 20 3.34 16.99 0.11
N LEU A 21 3.42 15.68 -0.11
CA LEU A 21 3.10 14.69 0.92
C LEU A 21 4.25 14.54 1.94
N SER A 22 5.50 14.69 1.52
CA SER A 22 6.65 14.63 2.43
C SER A 22 6.61 15.72 3.50
N GLU A 23 6.05 16.89 3.19
CA GLU A 23 5.82 17.99 4.14
C GLU A 23 4.81 17.65 5.24
N LYS A 24 4.06 16.55 5.08
CA LYS A 24 3.04 16.09 6.03
C LYS A 24 3.48 14.90 6.86
N LEU A 25 4.73 14.46 6.72
CA LEU A 25 5.26 13.35 7.50
C LEU A 25 5.39 13.74 8.97
N SER A 26 5.04 12.81 9.85
CA SER A 26 5.20 12.92 11.29
C SER A 26 6.18 11.85 11.73
N PHE A 27 7.28 12.26 12.36
CA PHE A 27 8.29 11.36 12.91
C PHE A 27 8.10 11.09 14.42
N GLU A 28 6.98 11.56 14.97
CA GLU A 28 6.56 11.24 16.34
C GLU A 28 6.08 9.79 16.43
N ASP A 29 6.50 9.09 17.48
CA ASP A 29 5.94 7.78 17.81
C ASP A 29 4.49 7.93 18.27
N LYS A 30 3.58 7.26 17.56
CA LYS A 30 2.14 7.24 17.84
C LYS A 30 1.61 5.83 18.05
N LEU A 31 2.50 4.86 18.27
CA LEU A 31 2.09 3.51 18.62
C LEU A 31 1.41 3.50 19.99
N PRO A 32 0.39 2.64 20.19
CA PRO A 32 -0.18 2.43 21.51
C PRO A 32 0.86 1.80 22.43
N GLY A 33 0.72 2.00 23.75
CA GLY A 33 1.61 1.38 24.74
C GLY A 33 1.62 -0.16 24.69
N VAL A 34 0.60 -0.78 24.10
CA VAL A 34 0.55 -2.21 23.78
C VAL A 34 0.00 -2.37 22.37
N VAL A 35 0.79 -2.95 21.47
CA VAL A 35 0.36 -3.33 20.12
C VAL A 35 -0.38 -4.67 20.19
N LYS A 36 -1.62 -4.69 19.68
CA LYS A 36 -2.48 -5.87 19.68
C LYS A 36 -2.58 -6.49 18.30
N PHE A 37 -2.79 -5.66 17.27
CA PHE A 37 -2.98 -6.13 15.91
C PHE A 37 -2.00 -5.46 14.96
N ILE A 38 -1.30 -6.28 14.17
CA ILE A 38 -0.41 -5.81 13.10
C ILE A 38 -0.99 -6.23 11.76
N ALA A 39 -0.78 -5.43 10.72
CA ALA A 39 -1.23 -5.77 9.37
C ALA A 39 -0.08 -5.74 8.37
N GLY A 40 0.13 -6.83 7.64
CA GLY A 40 1.01 -6.86 6.47
C GLY A 40 0.22 -6.55 5.19
N VAL A 41 0.74 -5.68 4.32
CA VAL A 41 0.12 -5.33 3.04
C VAL A 41 1.12 -5.51 1.90
N ASP A 42 0.68 -6.19 0.84
CA ASP A 42 1.49 -6.47 -0.35
C ASP A 42 0.62 -6.38 -1.64
N VAL A 43 1.27 -6.18 -2.79
CA VAL A 43 0.64 -6.02 -4.10
C VAL A 43 1.34 -6.91 -5.14
N ALA A 44 0.59 -7.87 -5.69
CA ALA A 44 1.02 -8.66 -6.83
C ALA A 44 0.46 -8.12 -8.15
N TYR A 45 1.05 -8.52 -9.29
CA TYR A 45 0.60 -8.13 -10.63
C TYR A 45 0.44 -9.34 -11.53
N PHE A 46 -0.71 -9.43 -12.20
CA PHE A 46 -0.98 -10.50 -13.16
C PHE A 46 -1.90 -10.02 -14.28
N ASN A 47 -1.47 -10.17 -15.54
CA ASN A 47 -2.28 -9.88 -16.74
C ASN A 47 -2.99 -8.51 -16.74
N GLY A 48 -2.31 -7.44 -16.32
CA GLY A 48 -2.88 -6.09 -16.27
C GLY A 48 -3.78 -5.81 -15.06
N ILE A 49 -3.87 -6.75 -14.13
CA ILE A 49 -4.55 -6.61 -12.85
C ILE A 49 -3.50 -6.48 -11.74
N SER A 50 -3.73 -5.53 -10.84
CA SER A 50 -3.04 -5.40 -9.56
C SER A 50 -3.87 -6.05 -8.46
N ILE A 51 -3.24 -6.94 -7.70
CA ILE A 51 -3.87 -7.74 -6.65
C ILE A 51 -3.31 -7.25 -5.32
N GLY A 52 -4.11 -6.49 -4.57
CA GLY A 52 -3.74 -6.09 -3.21
C GLY A 52 -4.16 -7.18 -2.22
N ALA A 53 -3.26 -7.55 -1.31
CA ALA A 53 -3.53 -8.46 -0.20
C ALA A 53 -3.17 -7.78 1.13
N VAL A 54 -3.98 -8.03 2.15
CA VAL A 54 -3.68 -7.62 3.52
C VAL A 54 -4.00 -8.75 4.48
N ALA A 55 -3.12 -8.97 5.46
CA ALA A 55 -3.31 -9.94 6.52
C ALA A 55 -3.12 -9.25 7.88
N VAL A 56 -4.12 -9.34 8.74
CA VAL A 56 -4.09 -8.85 10.11
C VAL A 56 -3.79 -10.03 11.04
N LEU A 57 -2.78 -9.87 11.88
CA LEU A 57 -2.34 -10.87 12.85
C LEU A 57 -2.46 -10.33 14.27
N ASP A 58 -2.71 -11.23 15.22
CA ASP A 58 -2.50 -10.94 16.65
C ASP A 58 -1.00 -10.88 16.92
N PHE A 59 -0.53 -9.77 17.49
CA PHE A 59 0.90 -9.55 17.67
C PHE A 59 1.54 -10.51 18.69
N SER A 60 0.77 -11.01 19.67
CA SER A 60 1.30 -11.84 20.75
C SER A 60 1.71 -13.24 20.30
N ASN A 61 1.02 -13.78 19.29
CA ASN A 61 1.17 -15.17 18.85
C ASN A 61 1.21 -15.36 17.33
N LEU A 62 1.10 -14.26 16.56
CA LEU A 62 1.11 -14.24 15.09
C LEU A 62 -0.02 -15.06 14.45
N SER A 63 -1.09 -15.35 15.19
CA SER A 63 -2.26 -16.00 14.63
C SER A 63 -3.00 -15.05 13.68
N MET A 64 -3.50 -15.61 12.58
CA MET A 64 -4.24 -14.82 11.59
C MET A 64 -5.64 -14.50 12.10
N ILE A 65 -5.94 -13.20 12.14
CA ILE A 65 -7.22 -12.65 12.60
C ILE A 65 -8.14 -12.37 11.41
N GLU A 66 -7.61 -11.71 10.39
CA GLU A 66 -8.36 -11.35 9.19
C GLU A 66 -7.42 -11.34 7.99
N PHE A 67 -7.93 -11.66 6.80
CA PHE A 67 -7.26 -11.34 5.56
C PHE A 67 -8.26 -10.85 4.52
N GLN A 68 -7.83 -9.98 3.63
CA GLN A 68 -8.63 -9.47 2.53
C GLN A 68 -7.81 -9.46 1.24
N ILE A 69 -8.51 -9.59 0.11
CA ILE A 69 -7.92 -9.48 -1.24
C ILE A 69 -8.75 -8.51 -2.08
N SER A 70 -8.09 -7.68 -2.88
CA SER A 70 -8.74 -6.81 -3.85
C SER A 70 -8.06 -6.90 -5.21
N HIS A 71 -8.86 -6.79 -6.27
CA HIS A 71 -8.39 -6.77 -7.65
C HIS A 71 -8.73 -5.40 -8.23
N VAL A 72 -7.73 -4.74 -8.80
CA VAL A 72 -7.88 -3.42 -9.42
C VAL A 72 -7.13 -3.44 -10.75
N GLU A 73 -7.69 -2.82 -11.78
CA GLU A 73 -6.96 -2.64 -13.04
C GLU A 73 -5.65 -1.87 -12.79
N THR A 74 -4.54 -2.36 -13.35
CA THR A 74 -3.24 -1.69 -13.20
C THR A 74 -3.25 -0.37 -13.97
N CYS A 75 -3.41 0.74 -13.27
CA CYS A 75 -3.57 2.07 -13.87
C CYS A 75 -2.24 2.80 -14.16
N CYS A 76 -1.11 2.34 -13.61
CA CYS A 76 0.19 3.00 -13.70
C CYS A 76 1.30 2.02 -14.18
N PRO A 77 2.18 2.43 -15.11
CA PRO A 77 3.35 1.63 -15.47
C PRO A 77 4.34 1.53 -14.31
N TYR A 78 5.27 0.58 -14.40
CA TYR A 78 6.38 0.51 -13.45
C TYR A 78 7.38 1.61 -13.78
N LEU A 79 7.59 2.52 -12.83
CA LEU A 79 8.56 3.59 -12.91
C LEU A 79 9.39 3.57 -11.62
N PRO A 80 10.71 3.37 -11.70
CA PRO A 80 11.60 3.51 -10.55
C PRO A 80 11.35 4.85 -9.84
N THR A 81 11.48 4.86 -8.51
CA THR A 81 11.20 6.00 -7.59
C THR A 81 9.73 6.47 -7.52
N LEU A 82 8.84 5.94 -8.37
CA LEU A 82 7.41 6.27 -8.41
C LEU A 82 6.51 5.05 -8.23
N LEU A 83 7.05 3.94 -7.71
CA LEU A 83 6.34 2.67 -7.55
C LEU A 83 5.06 2.80 -6.72
N SER A 84 5.06 3.65 -5.69
CA SER A 84 3.89 3.87 -4.83
C SER A 84 2.64 4.31 -5.61
N PHE A 85 2.77 5.02 -6.73
CA PHE A 85 1.60 5.40 -7.55
C PHE A 85 0.92 4.22 -8.24
N ARG A 86 1.65 3.12 -8.39
CA ARG A 86 1.15 1.84 -8.92
C ARG A 86 0.58 0.95 -7.82
N GLU A 87 1.11 1.02 -6.59
CA GLU A 87 0.77 0.11 -5.48
C GLU A 87 -0.26 0.66 -4.50
N ILE A 88 -0.32 1.99 -4.31
CA ILE A 88 -1.28 2.61 -3.39
C ILE A 88 -2.73 2.28 -3.78
N PRO A 89 -3.16 2.32 -5.06
CA PRO A 89 -4.55 2.02 -5.40
C PRO A 89 -5.03 0.62 -4.96
N PRO A 90 -4.37 -0.50 -5.31
CA PRO A 90 -4.76 -1.83 -4.82
C PRO A 90 -4.54 -2.01 -3.31
N ALA A 91 -3.49 -1.42 -2.72
CA ALA A 91 -3.25 -1.47 -1.27
C ALA A 91 -4.37 -0.80 -0.47
N VAL A 92 -4.74 0.44 -0.83
CA VAL A 92 -5.85 1.16 -0.18
C VAL A 92 -7.19 0.46 -0.43
N SER A 93 -7.39 -0.10 -1.63
CA SER A 93 -8.60 -0.85 -1.97
C SER A 93 -8.79 -2.07 -1.05
N VAL A 94 -7.72 -2.80 -0.76
CA VAL A 94 -7.79 -3.98 0.11
C VAL A 94 -7.89 -3.60 1.60
N ILE A 95 -7.14 -2.58 2.05
CA ILE A 95 -7.20 -2.08 3.43
C ILE A 95 -8.62 -1.62 3.79
N LYS A 96 -9.33 -0.97 2.86
CA LYS A 96 -10.71 -0.52 3.07
C LYS A 96 -11.72 -1.65 3.32
N LYS A 97 -11.36 -2.90 3.04
CA LYS A 97 -12.22 -4.06 3.30
C LYS A 97 -12.09 -4.59 4.73
N LEU A 98 -11.02 -4.22 5.43
CA LEU A 98 -10.76 -4.68 6.79
C LEU A 98 -11.88 -4.29 7.74
N GLN A 99 -12.30 -5.24 8.56
CA GLN A 99 -13.20 -4.99 9.69
C GLN A 99 -12.40 -4.71 10.97
N VAL A 100 -11.24 -5.33 11.10
CA VAL A 100 -10.28 -5.07 12.19
C VAL A 100 -9.39 -3.89 11.82
N ILE A 101 -9.30 -2.90 12.72
CA ILE A 101 -8.36 -1.79 12.60
C ILE A 101 -7.04 -2.22 13.26
N PRO A 102 -5.96 -2.42 12.50
CA PRO A 102 -4.65 -2.73 13.06
C PRO A 102 -4.02 -1.48 13.69
N ASP A 103 -3.13 -1.71 14.67
CA ASP A 103 -2.37 -0.64 15.32
C ASP A 103 -1.24 -0.13 14.42
N VAL A 104 -0.69 -1.00 13.56
CA VAL A 104 0.40 -0.67 12.64
C VAL A 104 0.30 -1.48 11.36
N PHE A 105 0.66 -0.84 10.24
CA PHE A 105 0.82 -1.49 8.94
C PHE A 105 2.30 -1.70 8.63
N LEU A 106 2.65 -2.91 8.23
CA LEU A 106 3.91 -3.32 7.62
C LEU A 106 3.68 -3.38 6.11
N VAL A 107 4.36 -2.51 5.37
CA VAL A 107 4.22 -2.41 3.91
C VAL A 107 5.51 -2.91 3.28
N ASP A 108 5.41 -3.79 2.27
CA ASP A 108 6.58 -4.19 1.49
C ASP A 108 7.02 -3.04 0.57
N GLY A 109 7.93 -2.21 1.06
CA GLY A 109 8.39 -1.01 0.36
C GLY A 109 9.27 -0.11 1.20
N GLN A 110 9.63 1.04 0.63
CA GLN A 110 10.37 2.09 1.33
C GLN A 110 9.40 3.07 2.01
N GLY A 111 9.80 3.61 3.16
CA GLY A 111 9.08 4.62 3.94
C GLY A 111 9.77 5.98 3.96
#